data_AF-A0A5B9XX37-F1
#
_entry.id   AF-A0A5B9XX37-F1
#
_cell.length_a   1.000
_cell.length_b   1.000
_cell.length_c   1.000
_cell.angle_alpha   90.00
_cell.angle_beta   90.00
_cell.angle_gamma   90.00
#
_symmetry.space_group_name_H-M   'P 1'
#
loop_
_entity.id
_entity.type
_entity.pdbx_description
1 polymer ?
#
loop_
_entity_poly.entity_id
_entity_poly.type
_entity_poly.pdbx_seq_one_letter_code
_entity_poly.pdbx_strand_id
1 'polypeptide(L)'
;MILFKSNKLKNINYFLVNSKFKKTILNQRLLKSGVHSYISRKRKKRNLSQYDLLNTSILIYNYSKNIYLLKKNSIILNRIILNKLILYKPIYIYLLNL
;
A
#
# COMPACT_ATOMS: atom_id res chain seq x y z
N MET A 1 14.26 -31.19 15.47
CA MET A 1 13.32 -31.77 14.49
C MET A 1 11.90 -31.39 14.92
N ILE A 2 11.25 -30.50 14.15
CA ILE A 2 9.79 -30.29 13.99
C ILE A 2 9.01 -29.92 15.29
N LEU A 3 8.22 -28.85 15.42
CA LEU A 3 7.09 -28.45 14.58
C LEU A 3 6.68 -26.99 14.87
N PHE A 4 6.62 -26.17 13.82
CA PHE A 4 5.87 -24.92 13.85
C PHE A 4 4.39 -25.23 14.00
N LYS A 5 3.69 -24.61 14.96
CA LYS A 5 2.23 -24.43 14.87
C LYS A 5 1.89 -22.97 15.10
N SER A 6 1.16 -22.45 14.12
CA SER A 6 0.96 -21.04 13.83
C SER A 6 -0.24 -20.45 14.59
N ASN A 7 -0.15 -19.14 14.81
CA ASN A 7 -1.25 -18.18 14.79
C ASN A 7 -2.32 -18.23 15.89
N LYS A 8 -2.07 -17.50 16.99
CA LYS A 8 -2.87 -16.31 17.35
C LYS A 8 -2.24 -15.64 18.56
N LEU A 9 -2.06 -14.32 18.46
CA LEU A 9 -1.55 -13.44 19.52
C LEU A 9 -0.09 -13.72 19.88
N LYS A 10 0.83 -13.01 19.22
CA LYS A 10 2.18 -12.81 19.75
C LYS A 10 2.04 -12.04 21.07
N ASN A 11 1.81 -12.78 22.15
CA ASN A 11 2.25 -12.39 23.48
C ASN A 11 3.74 -12.11 23.33
N ILE A 12 4.07 -10.82 23.32
CA ILE A 12 5.44 -10.36 23.32
C ILE A 12 6.01 -10.84 24.65
N ASN A 13 6.69 -11.98 24.63
CA ASN A 13 7.39 -12.51 25.79
C ASN A 13 8.42 -11.46 26.24
N TYR A 14 8.06 -10.68 27.26
CA TYR A 14 8.97 -9.75 27.93
C TYR A 14 9.91 -10.58 28.80
N PHE A 15 10.89 -11.21 28.16
CA PHE A 15 11.95 -11.95 28.84
C PHE A 15 12.60 -11.06 29.90
N LEU A 16 12.85 -11.65 31.07
CA LEU A 16 13.24 -11.02 32.32
C LEU A 16 14.57 -10.26 32.18
N VAL A 17 14.47 -8.96 31.89
CA VAL A 17 15.60 -8.03 31.95
C VAL A 17 15.31 -6.98 33.03
N ASN A 18 16.30 -6.61 33.84
CA ASN A 18 16.19 -5.61 34.89
C ASN A 18 15.47 -4.32 34.41
N SER A 19 14.65 -3.73 35.28
CA SER A 19 13.73 -2.61 34.96
C SER A 19 14.40 -1.44 34.24
N LYS A 20 15.66 -1.12 34.60
CA LYS A 20 16.47 -0.07 33.94
C LYS A 20 16.86 -0.44 32.50
N PHE A 21 17.27 -1.68 32.25
CA PHE A 21 17.59 -2.18 30.90
C PHE A 21 16.33 -2.31 30.02
N LYS A 22 15.18 -2.68 30.61
CA LYS A 22 13.89 -2.64 29.91
C LYS A 22 13.57 -1.24 29.40
N LYS A 23 13.78 -0.21 30.23
CA LYS A 23 13.53 1.20 29.87
C LYS A 23 14.43 1.67 28.72
N THR A 24 15.72 1.33 28.74
CA THR A 24 16.65 1.71 27.66
C THR A 24 16.31 1.01 26.34
N ILE A 25 16.03 -0.29 26.36
CA ILE A 25 15.62 -1.06 25.17
C ILE A 25 14.27 -0.55 24.63
N LEU A 26 13.31 -0.24 25.50
CA LEU A 26 12.02 0.34 25.11
C LEU A 26 12.19 1.71 24.46
N ASN A 27 13.02 2.59 25.04
CA ASN A 27 13.27 3.92 24.48
C ASN A 27 13.91 3.82 23.09
N GLN A 28 14.91 2.94 22.91
CA GLN A 28 15.52 2.71 21.60
C GLN A 28 14.53 2.16 20.57
N ARG A 29 13.66 1.23 20.98
CA ARG A 29 12.61 0.67 20.11
C ARG A 29 11.54 1.70 19.76
N LEU A 30 11.15 2.57 20.70
CA LEU A 30 10.20 3.66 20.47
C LEU A 30 10.74 4.64 19.44
N LEU A 31 11.99 5.09 19.58
CA LEU A 31 12.64 5.98 18.60
C LEU A 31 12.70 5.34 17.20
N LYS A 32 13.11 4.06 17.12
CA LYS A 32 13.09 3.31 15.85
C LYS A 32 11.68 3.20 15.27
N SER A 33 10.67 2.95 16.11
CA SER A 33 9.27 2.87 15.68
C SER A 33 8.75 4.20 15.15
N GLY A 34 9.17 5.33 15.75
CA GLY A 34 8.80 6.67 15.29
C GLY A 34 9.34 6.97 13.89
N VAL A 35 10.62 6.66 13.65
CA VAL A 35 11.24 6.77 12.32
C VAL A 35 10.53 5.86 11.32
N HIS A 36 10.24 4.61 11.69
CA HIS A 36 9.52 3.68 10.82
C HIS A 36 8.09 4.14 10.50
N SER A 37 7.39 4.71 11.48
CA SER A 37 6.05 5.29 11.31
C SER A 37 6.07 6.47 10.34
N TYR A 38 7.05 7.36 10.47
CA TYR A 38 7.22 8.48 9.53
C TYR A 38 7.46 8.00 8.09
N ILE A 39 8.40 7.07 7.90
CA ILE A 39 8.72 6.51 6.58
C ILE A 39 7.52 5.75 6.00
N SER A 40 6.85 4.94 6.80
CA SER A 40 5.69 4.14 6.37
C SER A 40 4.51 5.02 5.95
N ARG A 41 4.24 6.16 6.60
CA ARG A 41 3.24 7.12 6.13
C ARG A 41 3.52 7.62 4.72
N LYS A 42 4.78 7.95 4.41
CA LYS A 42 5.18 8.36 3.05
C LYS A 42 5.05 7.20 2.06
N ARG A 43 5.50 6.00 2.44
CA ARG A 43 5.38 4.79 1.59
C ARG A 43 3.93 4.40 1.32
N LYS A 44 3.04 4.48 2.31
CA LYS A 44 1.62 4.13 2.19
C LYS A 44 0.95 4.87 1.03
N LYS A 45 1.22 6.17 0.88
CA LYS A 45 0.69 6.99 -0.22
C LYS A 45 1.17 6.50 -1.60
N ARG A 46 2.45 6.12 -1.73
CA ARG A 46 3.02 5.61 -2.99
C ARG A 46 2.54 4.20 -3.31
N ASN A 47 2.56 3.32 -2.31
CA ASN A 47 2.14 1.92 -2.46
C ASN A 47 0.67 1.81 -2.86
N LEU A 48 -0.19 2.65 -2.28
CA LEU A 48 -1.61 2.71 -2.68
C LEU A 48 -1.74 3.09 -4.16
N SER A 49 -1.04 4.14 -4.59
CA SER A 49 -1.01 4.53 -6.01
C SER A 49 -0.44 3.43 -6.92
N GLN A 50 0.55 2.66 -6.47
CA GLN A 50 1.16 1.60 -7.29
C GLN A 50 0.25 0.38 -7.43
N TYR A 51 -0.44 0.00 -6.35
CA TYR A 51 -1.44 -1.07 -6.38
C TYR A 51 -2.61 -0.70 -7.31
N ASP A 52 -3.06 0.54 -7.24
CA ASP A 52 -4.12 1.03 -8.11
C ASP A 52 -3.72 1.00 -9.59
N LEU A 53 -2.48 1.41 -9.91
CA LEU A 53 -1.92 1.29 -11.25
C LEU A 53 -1.93 -0.15 -11.76
N LEU A 54 -1.50 -1.09 -10.91
CA LEU A 54 -1.40 -2.50 -11.28
C LEU A 54 -2.78 -3.09 -11.62
N ASN A 55 -3.79 -2.84 -10.78
CA ASN A 55 -5.17 -3.27 -11.05
C ASN A 55 -5.76 -2.62 -12.32
N THR A 56 -5.54 -1.32 -12.54
CA THR A 56 -5.98 -0.67 -13.79
C THR A 56 -5.28 -1.24 -15.01
N SER A 57 -4.00 -1.57 -14.92
CA SER A 57 -3.24 -2.10 -16.05
C SER A 57 -3.64 -3.52 -16.46
N ILE A 58 -4.16 -4.30 -15.51
CA ILE A 58 -4.69 -5.64 -15.77
C ILE A 58 -6.02 -5.55 -16.53
N LEU A 59 -6.84 -4.54 -16.21
CA LEU A 59 -8.17 -4.36 -16.80
C LEU A 59 -8.16 -3.51 -18.08
N ILE A 60 -7.21 -2.57 -18.19
CA ILE A 60 -7.02 -1.72 -19.37
C ILE A 60 -5.89 -2.28 -20.22
N TYR A 61 -6.21 -2.71 -21.44
CA TYR A 61 -5.20 -2.99 -22.45
C TYR A 61 -4.41 -1.70 -22.75
N ASN A 62 -3.09 -1.71 -22.55
CA ASN A 62 -2.19 -0.56 -22.73
C ASN A 62 -2.52 0.68 -21.87
N TYR A 63 -2.52 0.52 -20.54
CA TYR A 63 -2.67 1.60 -19.54
C TYR A 63 -1.98 2.93 -19.91
N SER A 64 -0.72 2.90 -20.34
CA SER A 64 0.06 4.09 -20.71
C SER A 64 -0.59 4.89 -21.85
N LYS A 65 -1.10 4.21 -22.87
CA LYS A 65 -1.79 4.83 -24.01
C LYS A 65 -3.08 5.50 -23.55
N ASN A 66 -3.85 4.85 -22.68
CA ASN A 66 -5.13 5.38 -22.22
C ASN A 66 -4.97 6.56 -21.27
N ILE A 67 -3.95 6.57 -20.41
CA ILE A 67 -3.60 7.76 -19.62
C ILE A 67 -3.13 8.91 -20.51
N TYR A 68 -2.37 8.62 -21.57
CA TYR A 68 -1.98 9.63 -22.53
C TYR A 68 -3.20 10.25 -23.23
N LEU A 69 -4.13 9.43 -23.73
CA LEU A 69 -5.36 9.90 -24.37
C LEU A 69 -6.24 10.73 -23.41
N LEU A 70 -6.41 10.28 -22.17
CA LEU A 70 -7.13 11.03 -21.12
C LEU A 70 -6.52 12.42 -20.89
N LYS A 71 -5.19 12.49 -20.80
CA LYS A 71 -4.48 13.77 -20.64
C LYS A 71 -4.58 14.65 -21.88
N LYS A 72 -4.49 14.06 -23.08
CA LYS A 72 -4.61 14.77 -24.36
C LYS A 72 -6.01 15.40 -24.51
N ASN A 73 -7.04 14.71 -24.03
CA ASN A 73 -8.42 15.20 -24.03
C ASN A 73 -8.74 16.10 -22.82
N SER A 74 -7.74 16.56 -22.08
CA SER A 74 -7.88 17.45 -20.90
C SER A 74 -8.74 16.86 -19.76
N ILE A 75 -8.90 15.54 -19.69
CA ILE A 75 -9.64 14.86 -18.64
C ILE A 75 -8.69 14.65 -17.45
N ILE A 76 -8.76 15.54 -16.47
CA ILE A 76 -7.96 15.47 -15.25
C ILE A 76 -8.67 14.58 -14.23
N LEU A 77 -8.53 13.27 -14.38
CA LEU A 77 -9.06 12.29 -13.43
C LEU A 77 -7.99 11.79 -12.47
N ASN A 78 -8.30 11.75 -11.18
CA ASN A 78 -7.44 11.09 -10.20
C ASN A 78 -7.38 9.60 -10.51
N ARG A 79 -6.17 9.04 -10.59
CA ARG A 79 -5.92 7.62 -10.90
C ARG A 79 -6.62 6.66 -9.94
N ILE A 80 -6.78 7.04 -8.67
CA ILE A 80 -7.51 6.23 -7.67
C ILE A 80 -8.99 6.14 -8.03
N ILE A 81 -9.58 7.27 -8.46
CA ILE A 81 -10.99 7.33 -8.86
C ILE A 81 -11.18 6.60 -10.19
N LEU A 82 -10.25 6.76 -11.13
CA LEU A 82 -10.24 6.03 -12.40
C LEU A 82 -10.23 4.51 -12.15
N ASN A 83 -9.37 4.04 -11.25
CA ASN A 83 -9.30 2.62 -10.89
C ASN A 83 -10.61 2.09 -10.32
N LYS A 84 -11.23 2.85 -9.40
CA LYS A 84 -12.54 2.50 -8.87
C LYS A 84 -13.60 2.44 -9.97
N LEU A 85 -13.64 3.41 -10.88
CA LEU A 85 -14.60 3.42 -11.99
C LEU A 85 -14.45 2.19 -12.89
N ILE A 86 -13.21 1.80 -13.18
CA ILE A 86 -12.90 0.62 -14.00
C ILE A 86 -13.36 -0.67 -13.30
N LEU A 87 -13.11 -0.79 -11.99
CA LEU A 87 -13.53 -1.95 -11.20
C LEU A 87 -15.06 -2.07 -11.08
N TYR A 88 -15.76 -0.96 -10.84
CA TYR A 88 -17.22 -0.97 -10.65
C TYR A 88 -18.01 -0.91 -11.96
N LYS A 89 -17.43 -0.36 -13.03
CA LYS A 89 -18.08 -0.19 -14.34
C LYS A 89 -17.09 -0.50 -15.48
N PRO A 90 -16.82 -1.78 -15.77
CA PRO A 90 -15.88 -2.18 -16.83
C PRO A 90 -16.31 -1.72 -18.23
N ILE A 91 -17.58 -1.36 -18.42
CA ILE A 91 -18.12 -0.79 -19.67
C ILE A 91 -17.37 0.50 -20.08
N TYR A 92 -16.87 1.30 -19.14
CA TYR A 92 -16.09 2.50 -19.47
C TYR A 92 -14.74 2.20 -20.13
N ILE A 93 -14.21 0.98 -20.00
CA ILE A 93 -12.98 0.55 -20.69
C ILE A 93 -13.20 0.52 -22.20
N TYR A 94 -14.40 0.13 -22.65
CA TYR A 94 -14.77 0.11 -24.07
C TYR A 94 -14.99 1.52 -24.62
N LEU A 95 -15.51 2.45 -23.83
CA LEU A 95 -15.68 3.86 -24.21
C LEU A 95 -14.35 4.60 -24.38
N LEU A 96 -13.28 4.14 -23.72
CA LEU A 96 -11.92 4.68 -23.85
C LEU A 96 -11.15 4.13 -25.06
N ASN A 97 -11.68 3.11 -25.73
CA ASN A 97 -11.12 2.53 -26.96
C ASN A 97 -11.73 3.14 -28.24
N LEU A 98 -12.57 4.17 -28.13
CA LEU A 98 -12.94 5.08 -29.23
C LEU A 98 -11.86 6.17 -29.38
#